data_AF-A0AAW1MC88-F1
#
_entry.id   AF-A0AAW1MC88-F1
#
_cell.length_a   1.000
_cell.length_b   1.000
_cell.length_c   1.000
_cell.angle_alpha   90.00
_cell.angle_beta   90.00
_cell.angle_gamma   90.00
#
_symmetry.space_group_name_H-M   'P 1'
#
loop_
_entity.id
_entity.type
_entity.pdbx_description
1 polymer ?
#
loop_
_entity_poly.entity_id
_entity_poly.type
_entity_poly.pdbx_seq_one_letter_code
_entity_poly.pdbx_strand_id
1 'polypeptide(L)'
;MPRVGGPSECSRRLLCATVESILLYGASIWSVALQRETHRQQLMSVQRKLAINISRAYRAASSEALCVVARTPPIDHIVQQRTAIELNGAACRATTRDDR
;
A
#
# COMPACT_ATOMS: atom_id res chain seq x y z
N MET A 1 15.33 -4.10 11.24
CA MET A 1 14.98 -4.90 12.43
C MET A 1 15.58 -6.29 12.31
N PRO A 2 16.17 -6.85 13.38
CA PRO A 2 16.64 -8.23 13.39
C PRO A 2 15.46 -9.20 13.23
N ARG A 3 15.57 -10.18 12.34
CA ARG A 3 14.51 -11.19 12.12
C ARG A 3 14.48 -12.26 13.21
N VAL A 4 15.64 -12.50 13.82
CA VAL A 4 15.87 -13.44 14.91
C VAL A 4 16.27 -12.63 16.14
N GLY A 5 15.69 -12.93 17.30
CA GLY A 5 15.95 -12.21 18.55
C GLY A 5 15.45 -10.76 18.59
N GLY A 6 14.61 -10.34 17.63
CA GLY A 6 14.04 -9.00 17.56
C GLY A 6 12.68 -8.84 18.24
N PRO A 7 12.05 -7.65 18.12
CA PRO A 7 10.74 -7.34 18.71
C PRO A 7 9.63 -8.32 18.33
N SER A 8 8.60 -8.40 19.18
CA SER A 8 7.45 -9.29 19.00
C SER A 8 6.73 -9.05 17.67
N GLU A 9 5.96 -10.03 17.23
CA GLU A 9 5.16 -9.92 16.00
C GLU A 9 4.21 -8.70 16.06
N CYS A 10 3.59 -8.45 17.22
CA CYS A 10 2.73 -7.29 17.43
C CYS A 10 3.44 -5.96 17.16
N SER A 11 4.67 -5.78 17.67
CA SER A 11 5.45 -4.56 17.43
C SER A 11 5.80 -4.39 15.94
N ARG A 12 6.11 -5.48 15.23
CA ARG A 12 6.39 -5.44 13.78
C ARG A 12 5.14 -5.10 12.98
N ARG A 13 4.00 -5.69 13.33
CA ARG A 13 2.71 -5.38 12.70
C ARG A 13 2.32 -3.93 12.92
N LEU A 14 2.50 -3.40 14.13
CA LEU A 14 2.23 -1.99 14.43
C LEU A 14 3.06 -1.06 13.55
N LEU A 15 4.37 -1.31 13.43
CA LEU A 15 5.25 -0.54 12.56
C LEU A 15 4.89 -0.68 11.08
N CYS A 16 4.47 -1.87 10.65
CA CYS A 16 4.03 -2.04 9.27
C CYS A 16 2.72 -1.30 9.02
N ALA A 17 1.77 -1.34 9.96
CA ALA A 17 0.51 -0.62 9.86
C ALA A 17 0.69 0.90 9.83
N THR A 18 1.65 1.45 10.60
CA THR A 18 1.96 2.88 10.53
C THR A 18 2.60 3.27 9.20
N VAL A 19 3.56 2.48 8.70
CA VAL A 19 4.15 2.71 7.37
C VAL A 19 3.09 2.59 6.27
N GLU A 20 2.22 1.59 6.36
CA GLU A 20 1.10 1.40 5.45
C GLU A 20 0.15 2.59 5.50
N SER A 21 -0.22 3.09 6.68
CA SER A 21 -1.04 4.30 6.83
C SER A 21 -0.39 5.53 6.20
N ILE A 22 0.93 5.70 6.32
CA ILE A 22 1.67 6.81 5.69
C ILE A 22 1.65 6.67 4.17
N LEU A 23 1.92 5.46 3.66
CA LEU A 23 1.86 5.14 2.23
C LEU A 23 0.45 5.38 1.67
N LEU A 24 -0.59 4.97 2.40
CA LEU A 24 -1.98 5.21 2.03
C LEU A 24 -2.30 6.70 2.05
N TYR A 25 -1.96 7.44 3.10
CA TYR A 25 -2.24 8.87 3.14
C TYR A 25 -1.57 9.60 1.97
N GLY A 26 -0.33 9.24 1.66
CA GLY A 26 0.39 9.77 0.49
C GLY A 26 -0.16 9.30 -0.86
N ALA A 27 -0.93 8.21 -0.92
CA ALA A 27 -1.35 7.59 -2.18
C ALA A 27 -2.20 8.50 -3.08
N SER A 28 -3.06 9.36 -2.53
CA SER A 28 -3.84 10.33 -3.33
C SER A 28 -2.92 11.39 -3.95
N ILE A 29 -1.96 11.89 -3.18
CA ILE A 29 -0.95 12.86 -3.62
C ILE A 29 -0.02 12.22 -4.65
N TRP A 30 0.36 10.96 -4.44
CA TRP A 30 1.29 10.23 -5.28
C TRP A 30 0.62 9.56 -6.47
N SER A 31 -0.71 9.58 -6.60
CA SER A 31 -1.43 8.96 -7.73
C SER A 31 -0.89 9.44 -9.09
N VAL A 32 -0.57 10.73 -9.19
CA VAL A 32 0.07 11.35 -10.37
C VAL A 32 1.54 10.95 -10.49
N ALA A 33 2.27 10.91 -9.37
CA ALA A 33 3.69 10.51 -9.36
C ALA A 33 3.89 9.02 -9.68
N LEU A 34 2.93 8.17 -9.32
CA LEU A 34 2.92 6.72 -9.54
C LEU A 34 2.68 6.35 -11.00
N GLN A 35 2.33 7.30 -11.88
CA GLN A 35 2.37 7.10 -13.33
C GLN A 35 3.78 6.76 -13.81
N ARG A 36 4.82 7.17 -13.06
CA ARG A 36 6.20 6.85 -13.37
C ARG A 36 6.58 5.51 -12.74
N GLU A 37 6.97 4.56 -13.60
CA GLU A 37 7.36 3.21 -13.19
C GLU A 37 8.47 3.18 -12.13
N THR A 38 9.38 4.16 -12.14
CA THR A 38 10.45 4.26 -11.12
C THR A 38 9.90 4.41 -9.70
N HIS A 39 8.86 5.22 -9.51
CA HIS A 39 8.25 5.44 -8.20
C HIS A 39 7.45 4.20 -7.78
N ARG A 40 6.78 3.55 -8.73
CA ARG A 40 6.08 2.28 -8.52
C ARG A 40 7.01 1.18 -8.00
N GLN A 41 8.17 1.02 -8.63
CA GLN A 41 9.19 0.04 -8.21
C GLN A 41 9.77 0.34 -6.82
N GLN A 42 9.94 1.62 -6.48
CA GLN A 42 10.39 2.03 -5.14
C GLN A 42 9.36 1.64 -4.07
N LEU A 43 8.07 1.93 -4.30
CA LEU A 43 7.01 1.55 -3.36
C LEU A 43 6.89 0.03 -3.22
N MET A 44 6.93 -0.71 -4.34
CA MET A 44 6.92 -2.17 -4.32
C MET A 44 8.10 -2.75 -3.56
N SER A 45 9.28 -2.13 -3.67
CA SER A 45 10.47 -2.53 -2.90
C SER A 45 10.31 -2.30 -1.40
N VAL A 46 9.65 -1.21 -0.99
CA VAL A 46 9.33 -0.94 0.42
C VAL A 46 8.30 -1.95 0.94
N GLN A 47 7.20 -2.14 0.22
CA GLN A 47 6.16 -3.09 0.59
C GLN A 47 6.69 -4.52 0.71
N ARG A 48 7.53 -4.96 -0.24
CA ARG A 48 8.18 -6.27 -0.19
C ARG A 48 9.04 -6.42 1.06
N LYS A 49 9.79 -5.40 1.48
CA LYS A 49 10.58 -5.43 2.72
C LYS A 49 9.69 -5.57 3.96
N LEU A 50 8.55 -4.88 3.99
CA LEU A 50 7.57 -5.00 5.08
C LEU A 50 6.96 -6.39 5.13
N ALA A 51 6.45 -6.88 3.99
CA ALA A 51 5.82 -8.20 3.89
C ALA A 51 6.78 -9.34 4.29
N ILE A 52 8.05 -9.24 3.91
CA ILE A 52 9.10 -10.17 4.32
C ILE A 52 9.36 -10.11 5.84
N ASN A 53 9.29 -8.93 6.46
CA ASN A 53 9.48 -8.78 7.90
C ASN A 53 8.30 -9.33 8.72
N ILE A 54 7.06 -9.14 8.24
CA ILE A 54 5.84 -9.64 8.87
C ILE A 54 5.81 -11.17 8.77
N SER A 55 5.94 -11.71 7.56
CA SER A 55 5.83 -13.15 7.29
C SER A 55 7.05 -13.97 7.74
N ARG A 56 8.17 -13.32 8.06
CA ARG A 56 9.49 -13.95 8.26
C ARG A 56 9.94 -14.81 7.07
N ALA A 57 9.39 -14.58 5.87
CA ALA A 57 9.70 -15.36 4.69
C ALA A 57 11.11 -15.11 4.13
N TYR A 58 11.58 -16.05 3.31
CA TYR A 58 12.83 -15.94 2.59
C TYR A 58 12.78 -14.86 1.51
N ARG A 59 13.95 -14.30 1.17
CA ARG A 59 14.08 -13.22 0.18
C ARG A 59 13.63 -13.61 -1.23
N ALA A 60 13.59 -14.90 -1.56
CA ALA A 60 13.23 -15.41 -2.88
C ALA A 60 11.72 -15.55 -3.11
N ALA A 61 10.88 -15.43 -2.08
CA ALA A 61 9.43 -15.56 -2.22
C ALA A 61 8.84 -14.50 -3.16
N SER A 62 7.79 -14.82 -3.91
CA SER A 62 7.13 -13.85 -4.81
C SER A 62 6.49 -12.72 -4.01
N SER A 63 6.50 -11.49 -4.56
CA SER A 63 5.94 -10.31 -3.87
C SER A 63 4.45 -10.45 -3.57
N GLU A 64 3.72 -11.07 -4.50
CA GLU A 64 2.28 -11.32 -4.38
C GLU A 64 1.98 -12.32 -3.28
N ALA A 65 2.68 -13.46 -3.24
CA ALA A 65 2.51 -14.45 -2.18
C ALA A 65 2.86 -13.85 -0.80
N LEU A 66 3.90 -13.02 -0.73
CA LEU A 66 4.27 -12.31 0.49
C LEU A 66 3.15 -11.37 0.98
N CYS A 67 2.51 -10.64 0.07
CA CYS A 67 1.38 -9.76 0.39
C CYS A 67 0.19 -10.55 0.94
N VAL A 68 -0.14 -11.70 0.32
CA VAL A 68 -1.21 -12.59 0.80
C VAL A 68 -0.92 -13.12 2.20
N VAL A 69 0.30 -13.61 2.45
CA VAL A 69 0.72 -14.11 3.77
C VAL A 69 0.76 -13.00 4.81
N ALA A 70 1.20 -11.80 4.43
CA ALA A 70 1.22 -10.62 5.29
C ALA A 70 -0.19 -10.03 5.53
N ARG A 71 -1.21 -10.50 4.80
CA ARG A 71 -2.58 -9.94 4.78
C ARG A 71 -2.61 -8.46 4.43
N THR A 72 -1.71 -8.04 3.55
CA THR A 72 -1.55 -6.64 3.12
C THR A 72 -1.78 -6.55 1.62
N PRO A 73 -2.77 -5.78 1.13
CA PRO A 73 -3.01 -5.67 -0.31
C PRO A 73 -1.88 -4.90 -1.01
N PRO A 74 -1.48 -5.27 -2.24
CA PRO A 74 -0.49 -4.51 -3.01
C PRO A 74 -0.91 -3.06 -3.21
N ILE A 75 0.04 -2.13 -3.14
CA ILE A 75 -0.24 -0.68 -3.21
C ILE A 75 -0.96 -0.29 -4.50
N ASP A 76 -0.66 -0.96 -5.62
CA ASP A 76 -1.31 -0.71 -6.90
C ASP A 76 -2.83 -0.86 -6.82
N HIS A 77 -3.30 -1.92 -6.16
CA HIS A 77 -4.74 -2.16 -5.99
C HIS A 77 -5.38 -1.10 -5.10
N ILE A 78 -4.68 -0.66 -4.06
CA ILE A 78 -5.17 0.39 -3.15
C ILE A 78 -5.29 1.73 -3.89
N VAL A 79 -4.29 2.07 -4.70
CA VAL A 79 -4.28 3.31 -5.51
C VAL A 79 -5.42 3.27 -6.52
N GLN A 80 -5.60 2.16 -7.25
CA GLN A 80 -6.72 1.97 -8.16
C GLN A 80 -8.08 2.10 -7.48
N GLN A 81 -8.23 1.51 -6.28
CA GLN A 81 -9.47 1.62 -5.52
C GLN A 81 -9.76 3.07 -5.12
N ARG A 82 -8.73 3.81 -4.69
CA ARG A 82 -8.87 5.22 -4.28
C ARG A 82 -9.19 6.14 -5.45
N THR A 83 -8.50 5.97 -6.58
CA THR A 83 -8.81 6.76 -7.79
C THR A 83 -10.23 6.47 -8.27
N ALA A 84 -10.69 5.23 -8.23
CA ALA A 84 -12.07 4.88 -8.56
C ALA A 84 -13.08 5.58 -7.63
N ILE A 85 -12.82 5.64 -6.31
CA ILE A 85 -13.66 6.35 -5.35
C ILE A 85 -13.69 7.86 -5.64
N GLU A 86 -12.54 8.47 -5.96
CA GLU A 86 -12.45 9.90 -6.29
C GLU A 86 -13.23 10.24 -7.57
N LEU A 87 -13.12 9.41 -8.61
CA LEU A 87 -13.87 9.56 -9.87
C LEU A 87 -15.38 9.41 -9.65
N ASN A 88 -15.80 8.39 -8.90
CA ASN A 88 -17.21 8.19 -8.56
C ASN A 88 -17.77 9.36 -7.73
N GLY A 89 -17.02 9.85 -6.76
CA GLY A 89 -17.40 11.02 -5.96
C GLY A 89 -17.41 12.32 -6.76
N ALA A 90 -16.55 12.48 -7.77
CA ALA A 90 -16.60 13.61 -8.70
C ALA A 90 -17.86 13.58 -9.57
N ALA A 91 -18.24 12.40 -10.08
CA ALA A 91 -19.46 12.22 -10.88
C ALA A 91 -20.73 12.61 -10.09
N CYS A 92 -20.89 12.13 -8.85
CA CYS A 92 -22.04 12.50 -8.01
C CYS A 92 -22.08 14.00 -7.64
N ARG A 93 -20.92 14.66 -7.56
CA ARG A 93 -20.83 16.11 -7.31
C ARG A 93 -21.13 16.95 -8.55
N ALA A 94 -20.94 16.39 -9.74
CA ALA A 94 -21.26 17.04 -11.00
C ALA A 94 -22.78 17.03 -11.25
N THR A 95 -23.45 15.90 -10.99
CA THR A 95 -24.91 15.77 -11.15
C THR A 95 -25.68 16.70 -10.21
N THR A 96 -25.28 16.80 -8.94
CA THR A 96 -25.92 17.68 -7.95
C THR A 96 -25.77 19.19 -8.22
N ARG A 97 -24.88 19.57 -9.15
CA ARG A 97 -24.67 20.96 -9.59
C ARG A 97 -25.53 21.35 -10.79
N ASP A 98 -26.00 20.36 -11.55
CA ASP A 98 -26.85 20.53 -12.74
C ASP A 98 -28.36 20.54 -12.36
N ASP A 99 -28.69 20.03 -11.16
CA ASP A 99 -30.05 20.02 -10.59
C ASP A 99 -30.46 21.34 -9.87
N ARG A 100 -29.69 22.43 -10.00
CA ARG A 100 -30.00 23.77 -9.42
C ARG A 100 -29.99 24.86 -10.48
#